data_AF-A0A7R9WK21-F1
#
_entry.id   AF-A0A7R9WK21-F1
#
_cell.length_a   1.000
_cell.length_b   1.000
_cell.length_c   1.000
_cell.angle_alpha   90.00
_cell.angle_beta   90.00
_cell.angle_gamma   90.00
#
_symmetry.space_group_name_H-M   'P 1'
#
loop_
_entity.id
_entity.type
_entity.pdbx_description
1 polymer ?
#
loop_
_entity_poly.entity_id
_entity_poly.type
_entity_poly.pdbx_seq_one_letter_code
_entity_poly.pdbx_strand_id
1 'polypeptide(L)'
;MTIRRSVRLVEKARKVPRRSARLAEKARRAAAAEAAAARRKHSKKRRGRKARPIPRTLPAKKGGKGGTGPKYSVSSDASAMGVVDPESNIRGTIEVLDGSPCDVMLVRVDPEKNMDKFFVLQLIKRAEGGYAVFTRWGRTGTSGQGLGKSYDTRDDAVRCFKEKFQEKVGLVWEDRADRTVGDKYRFIQQNFEEKRGGYTSAKWQYWVDDGVDGKATGWYDYTPDGSVMVERLFHENSINPRLTNRLVDSGFFSYDVDLSNMTQTNAKHANRKARKIRRYVMSA
;
A
#
# COMPACT_ATOMS: atom_id res chain seq x y z
N MET A 1 71.71 -51.38 -22.27
CA MET A 1 70.30 -51.77 -22.03
C MET A 1 69.81 -51.07 -20.76
N THR A 2 68.85 -50.14 -20.86
CA THR A 2 68.15 -49.58 -19.69
C THR A 2 66.72 -49.18 -20.09
N ILE A 3 65.77 -49.20 -19.15
CA ILE A 3 64.33 -49.33 -19.42
C ILE A 3 63.59 -47.97 -19.41
N ARG A 4 62.48 -47.88 -20.16
CA ARG A 4 61.64 -46.67 -20.31
C ARG A 4 60.76 -46.39 -19.08
N ARG A 5 60.50 -45.08 -18.86
CA ARG A 5 59.31 -44.44 -18.24
C ARG A 5 58.36 -45.29 -17.37
N SER A 6 58.10 -44.82 -16.15
CA SER A 6 56.75 -44.37 -15.75
C SER A 6 56.75 -43.63 -14.41
N VAL A 7 56.15 -42.44 -14.36
CA VAL A 7 55.77 -41.76 -13.10
C VAL A 7 54.26 -41.85 -12.98
N ARG A 8 53.75 -42.46 -11.91
CA ARG A 8 52.31 -42.63 -11.66
C ARG A 8 51.91 -41.86 -10.42
N LEU A 9 51.32 -40.68 -10.61
CA LEU A 9 50.78 -39.88 -9.50
C LEU A 9 49.54 -40.60 -8.93
N VAL A 10 49.45 -40.69 -7.60
CA VAL A 10 48.32 -41.34 -6.90
C VAL A 10 47.70 -40.33 -5.95
N GLU A 11 46.53 -39.80 -6.31
CA GLU A 11 45.75 -38.95 -5.41
C GLU A 11 45.18 -39.76 -4.24
N LYS A 12 45.49 -39.35 -3.01
CA LYS A 12 44.83 -39.88 -1.80
C LYS A 12 43.52 -39.14 -1.55
N ALA A 13 42.41 -39.75 -1.96
CA ALA A 13 41.06 -39.22 -1.74
C ALA A 13 40.80 -38.90 -0.25
N ARG A 14 40.52 -37.64 0.07
CA ARG A 14 40.20 -37.17 1.44
C ARG A 14 38.82 -37.68 1.89
N LYS A 15 38.79 -38.71 2.72
CA LYS A 15 37.57 -39.23 3.36
C LYS A 15 37.00 -38.19 4.34
N VAL A 16 35.84 -37.62 4.05
CA VAL A 16 35.15 -36.66 4.93
C VAL A 16 34.77 -37.36 6.26
N PRO A 17 35.13 -36.80 7.43
CA PRO A 17 34.91 -37.48 8.71
C PRO A 17 33.41 -37.55 9.07
N ARG A 18 32.90 -38.76 9.29
CA ARG A 18 31.47 -39.07 9.59
C ARG A 18 30.80 -38.19 10.67
N ARG A 19 31.58 -37.55 11.55
CA ARG A 19 31.09 -36.65 12.61
C ARG A 19 30.44 -35.37 12.06
N SER A 20 30.90 -34.82 10.93
CA SER A 20 30.32 -33.60 10.34
C SER A 20 28.95 -33.85 9.71
N ALA A 21 28.81 -34.92 8.91
CA ALA A 21 27.55 -35.32 8.31
C ALA A 21 26.45 -35.57 9.37
N ARG A 22 26.81 -36.25 10.47
CA ARG A 22 25.88 -36.52 11.59
C ARG A 22 25.40 -35.25 12.30
N LEU A 23 26.21 -34.19 12.34
CA LEU A 23 25.80 -32.87 12.87
C LEU A 23 24.88 -32.12 11.90
N ALA A 24 25.19 -32.12 10.61
CA ALA A 24 24.35 -31.52 9.57
C ALA A 24 22.96 -32.18 9.50
N GLU A 25 22.88 -33.51 9.64
CA GLU A 25 21.60 -34.22 9.70
C GLU A 25 20.81 -33.90 10.99
N LYS A 26 21.49 -33.83 12.16
CA LYS A 26 20.85 -33.41 13.42
C LYS A 26 20.24 -32.01 13.30
N ALA A 27 20.94 -31.07 12.67
CA ALA A 27 20.44 -29.72 12.42
C ALA A 27 19.20 -29.72 11.49
N ARG A 28 19.25 -30.47 10.38
CA ARG A 28 18.09 -30.62 9.46
C ARG A 28 16.87 -31.24 10.16
N ARG A 29 17.05 -32.27 11.00
CA ARG A 29 15.97 -32.88 11.78
C ARG A 29 15.38 -31.90 12.81
N ALA A 30 16.20 -31.06 13.44
CA ALA A 30 15.71 -30.02 14.37
C ALA A 30 14.84 -28.96 13.66
N ALA A 31 15.31 -28.39 12.54
CA ALA A 31 14.56 -27.41 11.76
C ALA A 31 13.22 -27.97 11.23
N ALA A 32 13.21 -29.24 10.80
CA ALA A 32 11.98 -29.92 10.37
C ALA A 32 10.96 -30.10 11.52
N ALA A 33 11.43 -30.41 12.74
CA ALA A 33 10.58 -30.53 13.92
C ALA A 33 9.97 -29.18 14.33
N GLU A 34 10.73 -28.09 14.25
CA GLU A 34 10.26 -26.74 14.54
C GLU A 34 9.19 -26.27 13.54
N ALA A 35 9.42 -26.48 12.24
CA ALA A 35 8.43 -26.21 11.20
C ALA A 35 7.12 -27.01 11.38
N ALA A 36 7.23 -28.27 11.82
CA ALA A 36 6.07 -29.10 12.15
C ALA A 36 5.31 -28.59 13.39
N ALA A 37 6.03 -28.12 14.42
CA ALA A 37 5.45 -27.52 15.61
C ALA A 37 4.71 -26.20 15.29
N ALA A 38 5.27 -25.35 14.44
CA ALA A 38 4.62 -24.13 13.95
C ALA A 38 3.30 -24.44 13.20
N ARG A 39 3.31 -25.45 12.31
CA ARG A 39 2.09 -25.92 11.61
C ARG A 39 1.02 -26.45 12.58
N ARG A 40 1.38 -27.20 13.64
CA ARG A 40 0.44 -27.66 14.68
C ARG A 40 -0.13 -26.51 15.54
N LYS A 41 0.65 -25.45 15.81
CA LYS A 41 0.14 -24.23 16.48
C LYS A 41 -0.91 -23.52 15.60
N HIS A 42 -0.64 -23.36 14.30
CA HIS A 42 -1.56 -22.69 13.39
C HIS A 42 -2.89 -23.47 13.18
N SER A 43 -2.85 -24.80 13.12
CA SER A 43 -4.07 -25.62 12.98
C SER A 43 -4.93 -25.65 14.25
N LYS A 44 -4.33 -25.68 15.45
CA LYS A 44 -5.07 -25.48 16.72
C LYS A 44 -5.77 -24.12 16.76
N LYS A 45 -5.14 -23.04 16.31
CA LYS A 45 -5.75 -21.69 16.25
C LYS A 45 -6.97 -21.62 15.31
N ARG A 46 -7.07 -22.49 14.29
CA ARG A 46 -8.26 -22.62 13.42
C ARG A 46 -9.39 -23.43 14.04
N ARG A 47 -9.11 -24.45 14.88
CA ARG A 47 -10.14 -25.30 15.50
C ARG A 47 -10.81 -24.71 16.76
N GLY A 48 -10.27 -23.63 17.33
CA GLY A 48 -10.75 -23.05 18.59
C GLY A 48 -11.97 -22.11 18.51
N ARG A 49 -12.34 -21.60 17.32
CA ARG A 49 -13.46 -20.67 17.17
C ARG A 49 -14.80 -21.40 16.96
N LYS A 50 -15.38 -21.95 18.03
CA LYS A 50 -16.85 -22.07 18.13
C LYS A 50 -17.44 -20.72 18.55
N ALA A 51 -18.60 -20.36 18.03
CA ALA A 51 -19.26 -19.10 18.34
C ALA A 51 -19.85 -19.10 19.77
N ARG A 52 -19.79 -17.93 20.43
CA ARG A 52 -20.70 -17.56 21.53
C ARG A 52 -21.57 -16.38 21.03
N PRO A 53 -22.84 -16.28 21.44
CA PRO A 53 -23.72 -15.20 21.01
C PRO A 53 -23.33 -13.86 21.63
N ILE A 54 -23.70 -12.78 20.95
CA ILE A 54 -23.66 -11.38 21.42
C ILE A 54 -25.08 -10.83 21.28
N PRO A 55 -25.59 -9.98 22.21
CA PRO A 55 -26.97 -9.51 22.18
C PRO A 55 -27.38 -8.73 20.92
N ARG A 56 -28.68 -8.69 20.64
CA ARG A 56 -29.34 -7.68 19.77
C ARG A 56 -29.08 -6.29 20.40
N THR A 57 -28.87 -5.20 19.67
CA THR A 57 -29.60 -4.68 18.49
C THR A 57 -28.66 -3.92 17.52
N LEU A 58 -29.07 -3.39 16.35
CA LEU A 58 -30.36 -3.47 15.64
C LEU A 58 -30.14 -4.05 14.20
N PRO A 59 -30.36 -3.40 13.02
CA PRO A 59 -30.14 -4.05 11.72
C PRO A 59 -28.84 -3.62 11.00
N ALA A 60 -28.27 -4.54 10.22
CA ALA A 60 -27.43 -4.24 9.05
C ALA A 60 -28.13 -4.81 7.81
N LYS A 61 -28.29 -4.01 6.74
CA LYS A 61 -28.95 -4.47 5.50
C LYS A 61 -27.95 -5.21 4.61
N LYS A 62 -28.34 -6.38 4.09
CA LYS A 62 -27.54 -7.17 3.12
C LYS A 62 -27.96 -6.84 1.69
N GLY A 63 -27.00 -6.98 0.75
CA GLY A 63 -27.30 -7.36 -0.63
C GLY A 63 -26.85 -6.36 -1.70
N GLY A 64 -25.70 -6.62 -2.32
CA GLY A 64 -25.24 -5.94 -3.53
C GLY A 64 -23.91 -6.52 -4.00
N LYS A 65 -23.87 -7.06 -5.23
CA LYS A 65 -22.61 -7.40 -5.93
C LYS A 65 -22.34 -6.30 -6.95
N GLY A 66 -21.17 -5.69 -6.88
CA GLY A 66 -20.71 -4.63 -7.78
C GLY A 66 -19.37 -4.09 -7.30
N GLY A 67 -18.55 -3.54 -8.19
CA GLY A 67 -17.24 -3.01 -7.83
C GLY A 67 -17.33 -1.81 -6.89
N THR A 68 -16.43 -1.75 -5.90
CA THR A 68 -16.36 -0.68 -4.89
C THR A 68 -14.96 -0.07 -4.85
N GLY A 69 -14.56 0.57 -5.94
CA GLY A 69 -13.54 1.64 -5.88
C GLY A 69 -14.09 2.84 -5.08
N PRO A 70 -13.23 3.69 -4.50
CA PRO A 70 -13.67 4.88 -3.75
C PRO A 70 -14.42 5.85 -4.67
N LYS A 71 -15.69 6.12 -4.35
CA LYS A 71 -16.54 7.03 -5.15
C LYS A 71 -16.30 8.48 -4.75
N TYR A 72 -15.40 9.18 -5.43
CA TYR A 72 -15.11 10.60 -5.19
C TYR A 72 -16.35 11.50 -5.33
N SER A 73 -16.99 11.80 -4.19
CA SER A 73 -18.06 12.78 -4.07
C SER A 73 -17.48 14.19 -4.18
N VAL A 74 -17.57 14.77 -5.38
CA VAL A 74 -17.06 16.11 -5.67
C VAL A 74 -17.84 17.15 -4.87
N SER A 75 -17.15 17.87 -3.97
CA SER A 75 -17.65 19.16 -3.51
C SER A 75 -17.47 20.18 -4.63
N SER A 76 -18.57 20.77 -5.09
CA SER A 76 -18.61 21.68 -6.24
C SER A 76 -18.05 23.08 -5.96
N ASP A 77 -17.59 23.35 -4.74
CA ASP A 77 -16.93 24.59 -4.38
C ASP A 77 -15.47 24.58 -4.84
N ALA A 78 -15.20 25.31 -5.93
CA ALA A 78 -13.86 25.45 -6.50
C ALA A 78 -12.87 26.20 -5.59
N SER A 79 -13.34 26.97 -4.60
CA SER A 79 -12.50 27.72 -3.65
C SER A 79 -11.98 26.85 -2.50
N ALA A 80 -12.64 25.73 -2.20
CA ALA A 80 -12.26 24.85 -1.09
C ALA A 80 -10.90 24.18 -1.37
N MET A 81 -9.89 24.45 -0.53
CA MET A 81 -8.49 24.04 -0.75
C MET A 81 -8.22 22.52 -0.61
N GLY A 82 -9.22 21.69 -0.32
CA GLY A 82 -9.08 20.23 -0.17
C GLY A 82 -10.37 19.49 -0.50
N VAL A 83 -10.32 18.15 -0.53
CA VAL A 83 -11.42 17.28 -0.97
C VAL A 83 -11.81 16.34 0.17
N VAL A 84 -13.01 16.51 0.72
CA VAL A 84 -13.56 15.62 1.76
C VAL A 84 -13.57 14.17 1.28
N ASP A 85 -13.03 13.27 2.09
CA ASP A 85 -12.91 11.85 1.75
C ASP A 85 -14.32 11.22 1.73
N PRO A 86 -14.77 10.60 0.62
CA PRO A 86 -16.14 10.10 0.51
C PRO A 86 -16.47 9.00 1.52
N GLU A 87 -15.46 8.23 1.92
CA GLU A 87 -15.61 7.15 2.91
C GLU A 87 -15.95 7.71 4.30
N SER A 88 -15.79 9.02 4.54
CA SER A 88 -16.28 9.68 5.74
C SER A 88 -17.81 9.74 5.80
N ASN A 89 -18.48 9.81 4.64
CA ASN A 89 -19.91 10.10 4.50
C ASN A 89 -20.34 11.44 5.15
N ILE A 90 -19.40 12.37 5.39
CA ILE A 90 -19.65 13.70 5.98
C ILE A 90 -19.84 14.72 4.86
N ARG A 91 -20.83 15.62 4.99
CA ARG A 91 -20.96 16.80 4.14
C ARG A 91 -20.31 17.99 4.81
N GLY A 92 -19.51 18.75 4.08
CA GLY A 92 -18.75 19.86 4.65
C GLY A 92 -17.62 20.34 3.75
N THR A 93 -16.75 21.17 4.31
CA THR A 93 -15.52 21.65 3.67
C THR A 93 -14.30 21.25 4.50
N ILE A 94 -13.14 21.16 3.85
CA ILE A 94 -11.86 20.97 4.53
C ILE A 94 -11.45 22.29 5.20
N GLU A 95 -11.12 22.22 6.49
CA GLU A 95 -10.54 23.37 7.22
C GLU A 95 -9.13 23.70 6.73
N VAL A 96 -8.73 24.96 6.90
CA VAL A 96 -7.38 25.44 6.56
C VAL A 96 -6.67 25.86 7.84
N LEU A 97 -5.42 25.42 7.98
CA LEU A 97 -4.48 25.84 9.02
C LEU A 97 -3.20 26.30 8.36
N ASP A 98 -2.73 27.50 8.71
CA ASP A 98 -1.42 28.02 8.31
C ASP A 98 -1.24 28.02 6.77
N GLY A 99 -2.29 28.47 6.07
CA GLY A 99 -2.39 28.50 4.60
C GLY A 99 -2.47 27.12 3.92
N SER A 100 -2.54 26.02 4.69
CA SER A 100 -2.55 24.66 4.17
C SER A 100 -3.87 23.94 4.47
N PRO A 101 -4.45 23.18 3.52
CA PRO A 101 -5.65 22.39 3.77
C PRO A 101 -5.36 21.26 4.75
N CYS A 102 -6.25 21.07 5.72
CA CYS A 102 -6.26 19.93 6.63
C CYS A 102 -6.86 18.69 5.95
N ASP A 103 -6.36 18.36 4.77
CA ASP A 103 -6.70 17.19 3.97
C ASP A 103 -5.40 16.45 3.63
N VAL A 104 -5.00 15.59 4.56
CA VAL A 104 -3.63 15.09 4.67
C VAL A 104 -3.54 13.65 4.18
N MET A 105 -2.59 13.40 3.29
CA MET A 105 -2.13 12.05 2.94
C MET A 105 -0.79 11.77 3.60
N LEU A 106 -0.73 10.72 4.41
CA LEU A 106 0.51 10.20 4.98
C LEU A 106 0.83 8.84 4.36
N VAL A 107 2.10 8.58 4.05
CA VAL A 107 2.55 7.35 3.38
C VAL A 107 3.76 6.74 4.10
N ARG A 108 3.71 5.42 4.31
CA ARG A 108 4.82 4.60 4.85
C ARG A 108 5.10 3.43 3.91
N VAL A 109 6.25 3.48 3.24
CA VAL A 109 6.77 2.43 2.34
C VAL A 109 7.98 1.74 2.98
N ASP A 110 8.01 0.43 2.90
CA ASP A 110 9.05 -0.47 3.38
C ASP A 110 9.08 -1.68 2.41
N PRO A 111 9.87 -1.60 1.32
CA PRO A 111 9.82 -2.60 0.24
C PRO A 111 10.27 -3.99 0.68
N GLU A 112 11.26 -4.05 1.57
CA GLU A 112 11.78 -5.30 2.16
C GLU A 112 10.67 -6.12 2.84
N LYS A 113 9.73 -5.44 3.51
CA LYS A 113 8.61 -6.07 4.22
C LYS A 113 7.34 -6.14 3.37
N ASN A 114 7.43 -5.84 2.06
CA ASN A 114 6.30 -5.73 1.12
C ASN A 114 5.17 -4.87 1.73
N MET A 115 5.52 -3.72 2.31
CA MET A 115 4.60 -2.87 3.05
C MET A 115 4.56 -1.48 2.41
N ASP A 116 3.41 -1.14 1.84
CA ASP A 116 3.03 0.23 1.51
C ASP A 116 1.70 0.50 2.20
N LYS A 117 1.67 1.51 3.06
CA LYS A 117 0.51 1.92 3.86
C LYS A 117 0.22 3.39 3.65
N PHE A 118 -1.07 3.71 3.54
CA PHE A 118 -1.56 5.08 3.61
C PHE A 118 -2.27 5.34 4.94
N PHE A 119 -2.27 6.61 5.36
CA PHE A 119 -3.14 7.13 6.42
C PHE A 119 -3.64 8.50 5.97
N VAL A 120 -4.93 8.60 5.66
CA VAL A 120 -5.65 9.85 5.46
C VAL A 120 -5.99 10.44 6.83
N LEU A 121 -5.80 11.74 6.99
CA LEU A 121 -6.26 12.53 8.14
C LEU A 121 -6.92 13.80 7.63
N GLN A 122 -8.16 14.06 8.01
CA GLN A 122 -8.90 15.25 7.61
C GLN A 122 -9.49 15.98 8.80
N LEU A 123 -9.49 17.32 8.75
CA LEU A 123 -10.34 18.16 9.59
C LEU A 123 -11.42 18.78 8.69
N ILE A 124 -12.68 18.44 8.98
CA ILE A 124 -13.84 18.79 8.18
C ILE A 124 -14.76 19.72 8.99
N LYS A 125 -15.07 20.90 8.46
CA LYS A 125 -16.15 21.74 8.96
C LYS A 125 -17.47 21.22 8.39
N ARG A 126 -18.39 20.81 9.25
CA ARG A 126 -19.60 20.08 8.85
C ARG A 126 -20.68 21.04 8.35
N ALA A 127 -21.41 20.65 7.31
CA ALA A 127 -22.50 21.46 6.75
C ALA A 127 -23.66 21.63 7.75
N GLU A 128 -23.92 20.62 8.58
CA GLU A 128 -24.89 20.63 9.67
C GLU A 128 -24.39 21.27 10.97
N GLY A 129 -23.19 21.86 10.98
CA GLY A 129 -22.59 22.51 12.15
C GLY A 129 -21.62 21.64 12.95
N GLY A 130 -20.73 22.31 13.68
CA GLY A 130 -19.57 21.69 14.32
C GLY A 130 -18.52 21.19 13.32
N TYR A 131 -17.61 20.35 13.82
CA TYR A 131 -16.44 19.86 13.10
C TYR A 131 -16.33 18.34 13.23
N ALA A 132 -15.52 17.73 12.38
CA ALA A 132 -15.13 16.33 12.49
C ALA A 132 -13.65 16.13 12.14
N VAL A 133 -12.98 15.27 12.90
CA VAL A 133 -11.69 14.70 12.49
C VAL A 133 -11.97 13.32 11.90
N PHE A 134 -11.70 13.16 10.61
CA PHE A 134 -11.81 11.88 9.91
C PHE A 134 -10.43 11.26 9.67
N THR A 135 -10.36 9.94 9.78
CA THR A 135 -9.14 9.17 9.53
C THR A 135 -9.45 7.93 8.70
N ARG A 136 -8.58 7.58 7.75
CA ARG A 136 -8.73 6.36 6.94
C ARG A 136 -7.39 5.72 6.65
N TRP A 137 -7.21 4.44 6.96
CA TRP A 137 -5.92 3.76 6.84
C TRP A 137 -6.02 2.41 6.14
N GLY A 138 -4.97 2.02 5.41
CA GLY A 138 -4.96 0.77 4.67
C GLY A 138 -3.63 0.44 4.02
N ARG A 139 -3.63 -0.54 3.13
CA ARG A 139 -2.54 -0.72 2.15
C ARG A 139 -2.81 0.18 0.94
N THR A 140 -1.77 0.70 0.32
CA THR A 140 -1.93 1.42 -0.95
C THR A 140 -2.62 0.50 -1.98
N GLY A 141 -3.66 1.02 -2.63
CA GLY A 141 -4.54 0.27 -3.53
C GLY A 141 -5.82 -0.31 -2.90
N THR A 142 -6.09 -0.12 -1.60
CA THR A 142 -7.34 -0.58 -0.97
C THR A 142 -8.14 0.55 -0.31
N SER A 143 -9.47 0.38 -0.15
CA SER A 143 -10.33 1.37 0.52
C SER A 143 -9.94 1.59 1.99
N GLY A 144 -9.35 0.57 2.62
CA GLY A 144 -8.86 0.65 4.00
C GLY A 144 -9.96 0.49 5.06
N GLN A 145 -9.78 1.16 6.19
CA GLN A 145 -10.73 1.28 7.30
C GLN A 145 -10.84 2.76 7.67
N GLY A 146 -12.06 3.27 7.83
CA GLY A 146 -12.34 4.65 8.23
C GLY A 146 -12.81 4.77 9.68
N LEU A 147 -12.52 5.91 10.31
CA LEU A 147 -13.08 6.33 11.59
C LEU A 147 -13.18 7.87 11.63
N GLY A 148 -14.39 8.38 11.87
CA GLY A 148 -14.63 9.79 12.18
C GLY A 148 -14.93 10.02 13.66
N LYS A 149 -14.61 11.22 14.14
CA LYS A 149 -15.05 11.76 15.44
C LYS A 149 -15.57 13.17 15.23
N SER A 150 -16.74 13.48 15.80
CA SER A 150 -17.32 14.83 15.78
C SER A 150 -16.88 15.65 16.99
N TYR A 151 -16.85 16.96 16.83
CA TYR A 151 -16.48 17.96 17.83
C TYR A 151 -17.37 19.19 17.68
N ASP A 152 -17.79 19.80 18.78
CA ASP A 152 -18.66 20.97 18.74
C ASP A 152 -17.87 22.26 18.48
N THR A 153 -16.66 22.37 19.06
CA THR A 153 -15.75 23.50 18.86
C THR A 153 -14.75 23.25 17.74
N ARG A 154 -14.22 24.33 17.16
CA ARG A 154 -13.11 24.27 16.19
C ARG A 154 -11.82 23.81 16.87
N ASP A 155 -11.54 24.33 18.05
CA ASP A 155 -10.22 24.20 18.68
C ASP A 155 -10.00 22.80 19.25
N ASP A 156 -11.04 22.11 19.71
CA ASP A 156 -10.97 20.68 20.05
C ASP A 156 -10.66 19.80 18.84
N ALA A 157 -11.25 20.12 17.70
CA ALA A 157 -11.05 19.41 16.45
C ALA A 157 -9.65 19.66 15.87
N VAL A 158 -9.17 20.92 15.90
CA VAL A 158 -7.80 21.32 15.54
C VAL A 158 -6.78 20.65 16.46
N ARG A 159 -7.01 20.65 17.79
CA ARG A 159 -6.18 19.95 18.77
C ARG A 159 -6.07 18.47 18.44
N CYS A 160 -7.20 17.77 18.28
CA CYS A 160 -7.16 16.33 17.99
C CYS A 160 -6.54 16.01 16.62
N PHE A 161 -6.73 16.87 15.61
CA PHE A 161 -6.05 16.79 14.32
C PHE A 161 -4.52 16.91 14.47
N LYS A 162 -4.01 17.95 15.13
CA LYS A 162 -2.56 18.15 15.36
C LYS A 162 -1.96 17.00 16.19
N GLU A 163 -2.65 16.55 17.24
CA GLU A 163 -2.26 15.36 18.01
C GLU A 163 -2.20 14.07 17.17
N LYS A 164 -3.07 13.91 16.17
CA LYS A 164 -3.08 12.71 15.30
C LYS A 164 -2.03 12.80 14.21
N PHE A 165 -1.77 14.00 13.69
CA PHE A 165 -0.64 14.26 12.82
C PHE A 165 0.67 13.89 13.53
N GLN A 166 0.93 14.48 14.71
CA GLN A 166 2.15 14.24 15.49
C GLN A 166 2.31 12.77 15.91
N GLU A 167 1.23 12.08 16.27
CA GLU A 167 1.27 10.65 16.57
C GLU A 167 1.79 9.82 15.37
N LYS A 168 1.30 10.07 14.15
CA LYS A 168 1.66 9.29 12.95
C LYS A 168 2.96 9.73 12.28
N VAL A 169 3.29 11.03 12.33
CA VAL A 169 4.41 11.66 11.60
C VAL A 169 5.64 11.87 12.50
N GLY A 170 5.43 12.10 13.80
CA GLY A 170 6.50 12.42 14.76
C GLY A 170 6.95 13.88 14.75
N LEU A 171 6.30 14.73 13.97
CA LEU A 171 6.54 16.17 13.82
C LEU A 171 5.29 16.94 14.25
N VAL A 172 5.42 18.20 14.67
CA VAL A 172 4.26 19.08 14.82
C VAL A 172 3.69 19.46 13.44
N TRP A 173 2.53 20.12 13.39
CA TRP A 173 1.86 20.45 12.13
C TRP A 173 2.63 21.51 11.34
N GLU A 174 3.31 22.39 12.04
CA GLU A 174 4.13 23.49 11.54
C GLU A 174 5.29 22.90 10.70
N ASP A 175 5.98 21.91 11.26
CA ASP A 175 7.11 21.17 10.66
C ASP A 175 6.68 20.10 9.63
N ARG A 176 5.44 20.13 9.12
CA ARG A 176 4.86 19.05 8.28
C ARG A 176 5.67 18.66 7.03
N ALA A 177 6.55 19.52 6.53
CA ALA A 177 7.38 19.26 5.35
C ALA A 177 8.71 18.54 5.66
N ASP A 178 9.07 18.38 6.93
CA ASP A 178 10.40 17.95 7.35
C ASP A 178 10.63 16.43 7.31
N ARG A 179 11.89 16.02 7.54
CA ARG A 179 12.31 14.63 7.47
C ARG A 179 11.92 13.86 8.73
N THR A 180 10.81 13.13 8.65
CA THR A 180 10.40 12.14 9.67
C THR A 180 11.48 11.09 9.92
N VAL A 181 11.69 10.72 11.19
CA VAL A 181 12.68 9.71 11.60
C VAL A 181 12.04 8.34 11.91
N GLY A 182 12.84 7.28 11.81
CA GLY A 182 12.46 5.93 12.22
C GLY A 182 11.32 5.33 11.40
N ASP A 183 10.26 4.87 12.08
CA ASP A 183 9.17 4.08 11.49
C ASP A 183 7.87 4.89 11.27
N LYS A 184 7.93 6.22 11.40
CA LYS A 184 6.80 7.13 11.18
C LYS A 184 6.29 7.13 9.72
N TYR A 185 5.09 7.65 9.52
CA TYR A 185 4.59 7.94 8.17
C TYR A 185 5.14 9.30 7.70
N ARG A 186 5.51 9.39 6.43
CA ARG A 186 5.87 10.67 5.79
C ARG A 186 4.61 11.40 5.37
N PHE A 187 4.53 12.71 5.65
CA PHE A 187 3.62 13.59 4.94
C PHE A 187 3.99 13.63 3.45
N ILE A 188 2.98 13.69 2.58
CA ILE A 188 3.19 13.95 1.15
C ILE A 188 2.27 15.09 0.68
N GLN A 189 2.81 15.94 -0.18
CA GLN A 189 2.05 16.97 -0.90
C GLN A 189 1.10 16.30 -1.90
N GLN A 190 -0.04 16.93 -2.17
CA GLN A 190 -1.05 16.42 -3.11
C GLN A 190 -1.42 17.48 -4.15
N ASN A 191 -1.65 17.04 -5.39
CA ASN A 191 -2.39 17.85 -6.35
C ASN A 191 -3.89 17.79 -6.00
N PHE A 192 -4.44 18.87 -5.44
CA PHE A 192 -5.85 18.95 -5.05
C PHE A 192 -6.81 19.18 -6.22
N GLU A 193 -6.33 19.69 -7.35
CA GLU A 193 -7.11 19.81 -8.59
C GLU A 193 -7.38 18.42 -9.18
N GLU A 194 -6.33 17.64 -9.40
CA GLU A 194 -6.42 16.24 -9.85
C GLU A 194 -7.19 15.36 -8.85
N LYS A 195 -7.02 15.59 -7.54
CA LYS A 195 -7.80 14.91 -6.49
C LYS A 195 -9.30 15.23 -6.59
N ARG A 196 -9.67 16.45 -6.97
CA ARG A 196 -11.07 16.87 -7.20
C ARG A 196 -11.62 16.27 -8.50
N GLY A 197 -10.80 16.21 -9.54
CA GLY A 197 -11.06 15.47 -10.79
C GLY A 197 -11.00 13.94 -10.67
N GLY A 198 -10.81 13.40 -9.46
CA GLY A 198 -10.76 11.96 -9.19
C GLY A 198 -9.58 11.22 -9.84
N TYR A 199 -8.51 11.93 -10.25
CA TYR A 199 -7.37 11.42 -11.02
C TYR A 199 -7.78 10.72 -12.34
N THR A 200 -8.62 11.41 -13.12
CA THR A 200 -9.16 10.90 -14.40
C THR A 200 -8.56 11.55 -15.65
N SER A 201 -7.57 12.45 -15.50
CA SER A 201 -6.97 13.23 -16.61
C SER A 201 -6.16 12.41 -17.63
N ALA A 202 -5.85 11.15 -17.32
CA ALA A 202 -5.24 10.21 -18.25
C ALA A 202 -5.65 8.75 -17.95
N LYS A 203 -5.56 7.88 -18.96
CA LYS A 203 -5.62 6.43 -18.74
C LYS A 203 -4.24 5.78 -18.72
N TRP A 204 -4.10 4.66 -18.04
CA TRP A 204 -2.85 3.89 -18.00
C TRP A 204 -2.93 2.62 -18.85
N GLN A 205 -1.79 2.24 -19.42
CA GLN A 205 -1.63 1.02 -20.22
C GLN A 205 -0.38 0.24 -19.81
N TYR A 206 -0.41 -1.09 -19.97
CA TYR A 206 0.72 -1.99 -19.75
C TYR A 206 1.06 -2.78 -21.02
N TRP A 207 2.34 -3.12 -21.20
CA TRP A 207 2.83 -3.86 -22.35
C TRP A 207 2.77 -5.38 -22.17
N VAL A 208 2.36 -6.08 -23.23
CA VAL A 208 2.32 -7.54 -23.34
C VAL A 208 3.03 -7.96 -24.62
N ASP A 209 3.88 -8.97 -24.53
CA ASP A 209 4.73 -9.52 -25.60
C ASP A 209 4.96 -11.03 -25.45
N ASP A 210 4.15 -11.68 -24.60
CA ASP A 210 4.47 -12.97 -23.98
C ASP A 210 3.34 -14.01 -24.04
N GLY A 211 2.28 -13.73 -24.83
CA GLY A 211 1.15 -14.63 -25.03
C GLY A 211 0.27 -14.87 -23.79
N VAL A 212 0.44 -14.14 -22.69
CA VAL A 212 -0.33 -14.38 -21.46
C VAL A 212 -1.84 -14.29 -21.72
N ASP A 213 -2.61 -15.23 -21.19
CA ASP A 213 -4.07 -15.33 -21.39
C ASP A 213 -4.50 -15.37 -22.88
N GLY A 214 -3.61 -15.74 -23.80
CA GLY A 214 -3.85 -15.70 -25.25
C GLY A 214 -3.76 -14.30 -25.89
N LYS A 215 -3.22 -13.31 -25.17
CA LYS A 215 -3.08 -11.93 -25.66
C LYS A 215 -2.02 -11.81 -26.75
N ALA A 216 -2.34 -11.03 -27.77
CA ALA A 216 -1.38 -10.59 -28.78
C ALA A 216 -0.35 -9.63 -28.19
N THR A 217 0.76 -9.41 -28.89
CA THR A 217 1.76 -8.40 -28.52
C THR A 217 1.16 -7.00 -28.69
N GLY A 218 1.16 -6.18 -27.62
CA GLY A 218 0.58 -4.84 -27.66
C GLY A 218 0.44 -4.15 -26.30
N TRP A 219 -0.13 -2.95 -26.33
CA TRP A 219 -0.52 -2.19 -25.14
C TRP A 219 -1.96 -2.53 -24.73
N TYR A 220 -2.16 -2.86 -23.46
CA TYR A 220 -3.46 -3.15 -22.87
C TYR A 220 -3.83 -2.10 -21.82
N ASP A 221 -5.08 -1.66 -21.83
CA ASP A 221 -5.61 -0.74 -20.82
C ASP A 221 -5.64 -1.39 -19.42
N TYR A 222 -5.40 -0.57 -18.39
CA TYR A 222 -5.72 -0.92 -17.01
C TYR A 222 -7.26 -0.99 -16.83
N THR A 223 -7.72 -1.62 -15.75
CA THR A 223 -9.10 -1.40 -15.29
C THR A 223 -9.30 0.07 -14.91
N PRO A 224 -10.52 0.64 -14.97
CA PRO A 224 -10.76 2.04 -14.61
C PRO A 224 -10.22 2.41 -13.22
N ASP A 225 -10.55 1.59 -12.20
CA ASP A 225 -10.01 1.74 -10.83
C ASP A 225 -8.48 1.69 -10.80
N GLY A 226 -7.88 0.73 -11.54
CA GLY A 226 -6.42 0.59 -11.63
C GLY A 226 -5.74 1.79 -12.29
N SER A 227 -6.39 2.37 -13.29
CA SER A 227 -5.93 3.57 -13.99
C SER A 227 -5.95 4.79 -13.08
N VAL A 228 -7.06 5.04 -12.38
CA VAL A 228 -7.20 6.11 -11.38
C VAL A 228 -6.16 5.96 -10.27
N MET A 229 -5.86 4.73 -9.83
CA MET A 229 -4.83 4.48 -8.82
C MET A 229 -3.42 4.81 -9.32
N VAL A 230 -3.03 4.40 -10.54
CA VAL A 230 -1.68 4.71 -11.05
C VAL A 230 -1.54 6.19 -11.43
N GLU A 231 -2.59 6.83 -11.94
CA GLU A 231 -2.60 8.27 -12.19
C GLU A 231 -2.42 9.07 -10.90
N ARG A 232 -3.14 8.71 -9.82
CA ARG A 232 -2.89 9.27 -8.49
C ARG A 232 -1.44 9.11 -8.06
N LEU A 233 -0.85 7.92 -8.24
CA LEU A 233 0.55 7.70 -7.87
C LEU A 233 1.53 8.53 -8.71
N PHE A 234 1.23 8.76 -9.99
CA PHE A 234 2.03 9.62 -10.87
C PHE A 234 2.11 11.05 -10.35
N HIS A 235 0.98 11.65 -9.94
CA HIS A 235 0.96 12.97 -9.31
C HIS A 235 1.58 12.99 -7.91
N GLU A 236 1.41 11.93 -7.11
CA GLU A 236 2.11 11.81 -5.82
C GLU A 236 3.64 11.74 -6.02
N ASN A 237 4.13 11.00 -7.01
CA ASN A 237 5.55 10.85 -7.34
C ASN A 237 6.16 12.14 -7.91
N SER A 238 5.50 12.80 -8.86
CA SER A 238 6.03 13.98 -9.55
C SER A 238 6.21 15.19 -8.61
N ILE A 239 5.34 15.33 -7.60
CA ILE A 239 5.42 16.41 -6.61
C ILE A 239 6.33 16.02 -5.42
N ASN A 240 6.45 14.74 -5.08
CA ASN A 240 7.22 14.27 -3.93
C ASN A 240 8.45 13.44 -4.35
N PRO A 241 9.57 14.04 -4.78
CA PRO A 241 10.75 13.31 -5.31
C PRO A 241 11.48 12.40 -4.29
N ARG A 242 11.02 12.32 -3.04
CA ARG A 242 11.48 11.36 -2.01
C ARG A 242 10.59 10.11 -1.94
N LEU A 243 9.54 10.04 -2.76
CA LEU A 243 8.58 8.96 -2.89
C LEU A 243 8.87 8.24 -4.22
N THR A 244 9.50 7.07 -4.15
CA THR A 244 9.93 6.31 -5.34
C THR A 244 8.94 5.20 -5.66
N ASN A 245 9.26 3.95 -5.32
CA ASN A 245 8.42 2.80 -5.61
C ASN A 245 7.20 2.74 -4.68
N ARG A 246 6.07 2.27 -5.23
CA ARG A 246 4.79 2.11 -4.52
C ARG A 246 4.23 0.72 -4.72
N LEU A 247 3.69 0.12 -3.66
CA LEU A 247 3.11 -1.23 -3.72
C LEU A 247 1.59 -1.15 -3.78
N VAL A 248 1.04 -1.18 -4.99
CA VAL A 248 -0.40 -1.16 -5.26
C VAL A 248 -0.97 -2.56 -5.17
N ASP A 249 -2.03 -2.76 -4.39
CA ASP A 249 -2.86 -3.97 -4.49
C ASP A 249 -4.00 -3.77 -5.50
N SER A 250 -4.23 -4.75 -6.38
CA SER A 250 -5.32 -4.74 -7.38
C SER A 250 -6.50 -5.63 -6.98
N GLY A 251 -6.54 -6.10 -5.73
CA GLY A 251 -7.49 -7.10 -5.23
C GLY A 251 -7.12 -8.54 -5.60
N PHE A 252 -6.43 -8.75 -6.72
CA PHE A 252 -5.93 -10.06 -7.17
C PHE A 252 -4.41 -10.21 -7.01
N PHE A 253 -3.65 -9.16 -7.31
CA PHE A 253 -2.19 -9.14 -7.23
C PHE A 253 -1.71 -7.89 -6.50
N SER A 254 -0.43 -7.86 -6.12
CA SER A 254 0.23 -6.60 -5.76
C SER A 254 1.34 -6.30 -6.74
N TYR A 255 1.45 -5.05 -7.15
CA TYR A 255 2.46 -4.55 -8.07
C TYR A 255 3.36 -3.54 -7.38
N ASP A 256 4.65 -3.75 -7.52
CA ASP A 256 5.72 -2.76 -7.30
C ASP A 256 5.72 -1.86 -8.54
N VAL A 257 5.23 -0.63 -8.38
CA VAL A 257 5.10 0.36 -9.46
C VAL A 257 6.28 1.33 -9.35
N ASP A 258 7.08 1.35 -10.40
CA ASP A 258 8.24 2.22 -10.57
C ASP A 258 7.92 3.26 -11.66
N LEU A 259 7.65 4.48 -11.23
CA LEU A 259 7.27 5.60 -12.10
C LEU A 259 8.48 6.33 -12.69
N SER A 260 9.70 6.04 -12.20
CA SER A 260 10.95 6.57 -12.77
C SER A 260 11.38 5.75 -13.99
N ASN A 261 11.28 4.43 -13.89
CA ASN A 261 11.57 3.49 -14.99
C ASN A 261 10.34 3.15 -15.84
N MET A 262 9.16 3.65 -15.47
CA MET A 262 7.87 3.37 -16.12
C MET A 262 7.61 1.86 -16.26
N THR A 263 7.67 1.13 -15.14
CA THR A 263 7.33 -0.29 -15.08
C THR A 263 6.40 -0.64 -13.91
N GLN A 264 5.70 -1.77 -14.04
CA GLN A 264 5.08 -2.47 -12.91
C GLN A 264 5.64 -3.89 -12.81
N THR A 265 5.93 -4.35 -11.59
CA THR A 265 6.46 -5.69 -11.30
C THR A 265 5.56 -6.42 -10.32
N ASN A 266 5.11 -7.63 -10.64
CA ASN A 266 4.29 -8.41 -9.70
C ASN A 266 5.11 -8.77 -8.45
N ALA A 267 4.76 -8.18 -7.30
CA ALA A 267 5.51 -8.25 -6.05
C ALA A 267 5.24 -9.52 -5.21
N LYS A 268 4.33 -10.40 -5.66
CA LYS A 268 3.95 -11.64 -4.96
C LYS A 268 4.22 -12.91 -5.78
N HIS A 269 4.28 -12.83 -7.11
CA HIS A 269 4.50 -13.97 -7.99
C HIS A 269 5.99 -14.35 -8.06
N ALA A 270 6.32 -15.65 -8.00
CA ALA A 270 7.70 -16.15 -7.95
C ALA A 270 8.59 -15.60 -9.08
N ASN A 271 8.08 -15.57 -10.31
CA ASN A 271 8.81 -15.09 -11.49
C ASN A 271 8.99 -13.56 -11.53
N ARG A 272 8.51 -12.79 -10.52
CA ARG A 272 8.49 -11.31 -10.44
C ARG A 272 8.32 -10.62 -11.81
N LYS A 273 7.28 -10.99 -12.56
CA LYS A 273 7.14 -10.53 -13.95
C LYS A 273 6.95 -9.01 -13.98
N ALA A 274 7.90 -8.34 -14.64
CA ALA A 274 7.85 -6.92 -14.93
C ALA A 274 7.13 -6.65 -16.26
N ARG A 275 6.48 -5.50 -16.39
CA ARG A 275 5.90 -4.98 -17.63
C ARG A 275 6.19 -3.49 -17.74
N LYS A 276 6.48 -3.00 -18.94
CA LYS A 276 6.49 -1.55 -19.23
C LYS A 276 5.06 -1.01 -19.05
N ILE A 277 4.95 0.22 -18.56
CA ILE A 277 3.67 0.93 -18.40
C ILE A 277 3.77 2.31 -19.08
N ARG A 278 2.63 2.89 -19.45
CA ARG A 278 2.57 4.27 -19.96
C ARG A 278 1.31 4.99 -19.50
N ARG A 279 1.47 6.29 -19.20
CA ARG A 279 0.38 7.26 -19.14
C ARG A 279 -0.06 7.57 -20.57
N TYR A 280 -1.36 7.57 -20.82
CA TYR A 280 -1.98 7.91 -22.09
C TYR A 280 -3.04 8.97 -21.82
N VAL A 281 -2.68 10.23 -22.08
CA VAL A 281 -3.64 11.33 -22.14
C VAL A 281 -4.48 11.12 -23.40
N MET A 282 -5.81 11.17 -23.28
CA MET A 282 -6.67 11.24 -24.45
C MET A 282 -6.56 12.65 -25.03
N SER A 283 -6.22 12.76 -26.32
CA SER A 283 -6.41 13.99 -27.07
C SER A 283 -7.90 14.34 -27.08
N ALA A 284 -8.23 15.59 -26.73
CA ALA A 284 -9.56 16.17 -26.91
C ALA A 284 -9.88 16.37 -28.40
#